data_AF-A0A7C5APR8-F1
#
_entry.id   AF-A0A7C5APR8-F1
#
_cell.length_a   1.000
_cell.length_b   1.000
_cell.length_c   1.000
_cell.angle_alpha   90.00
_cell.angle_beta   90.00
_cell.angle_gamma   90.00
#
_symmetry.space_group_name_H-M   'P 1'
#
loop_
_entity.id
_entity.type
_entity.pdbx_description
1 polymer ?
#
loop_
_entity_poly.entity_id
_entity_poly.type
_entity_poly.pdbx_seq_one_letter_code
_entity_poly.pdbx_strand_id
1 'polypeptide(L)'
;MNGPAPPARAAVRATRRYVVLAMIPVLLGLILFLVRPDRARRPGIASPPPTPSPTPVGYGRFSSPPPTPVPQALPALLDDGRLFYEPGWGSIEVREYLQTRAGTLADTTLWVGDTEMLLPDIIAGKCLLYGLNPKVVLALLEFQSGLVDAPDPSPDALAWAMGRRQWEDQGLEPQIDWAVRELFRATRDFPLARDLILSDGSTIPIPVGTNLGSYALMRVVALAGDASDLERLLSPGSSSFVAIYRRLFAEDPREPLSGLPAPADRPFLAQPYEGIFEVTSIFDHHGPFLSEDGSLISFLGQEASGLPYDGHDGWDYALDAGVPILAAADGTVAWAGNSNDRCATIARGVILDHGNGYQTLYWHLDTIEVAVGERVRQGERLGAAGATGCADGPHLHFGVHFLGRETDPEGWCGPGEDPWALHPAGTGSRWLWADRLSPCQWPGEAIVVDDGDRGFQHSEGTWNDGMGGVGGHAYWVPTSYGEGSPPADPASLEGNGEAAVWKPELPVAGRYQVYVFVPYWNNATPDSHSARYWVHHAHGETPVIVDQALHVNRWVALGTFDFRPGDAWLYLDARTGEVGFGVWFDAALWLPE
;
A
#
# COMPACT_ATOMS: atom_id res chain seq x y z
N MET A 1 46.03 -16.09 42.51
CA MET A 1 46.02 -17.35 41.74
C MET A 1 44.67 -17.40 41.05
N ASN A 2 44.49 -16.74 39.90
CA ASN A 2 44.83 -17.17 38.54
C ASN A 2 44.17 -18.50 38.15
N GLY A 3 43.08 -18.41 37.37
CA GLY A 3 42.44 -19.51 36.62
C GLY A 3 41.16 -19.00 35.95
N PRO A 4 40.85 -19.38 34.69
CA PRO A 4 40.58 -18.40 33.64
C PRO A 4 39.11 -18.26 33.21
N ALA A 5 38.82 -17.12 32.56
CA ALA A 5 37.57 -16.80 31.88
C ALA A 5 37.34 -17.66 30.61
N PRO A 6 36.08 -17.93 30.23
CA PRO A 6 35.74 -18.62 28.99
C PRO A 6 35.88 -17.69 27.76
N PRO A 7 36.15 -18.24 26.56
CA PRO A 7 36.52 -17.46 25.39
C PRO A 7 35.33 -16.78 24.70
N ALA A 8 35.58 -15.56 24.21
CA ALA A 8 34.71 -14.82 23.30
C ALA A 8 34.54 -15.58 21.97
N ARG A 9 33.29 -15.76 21.54
CA ARG A 9 32.98 -16.22 20.18
C ARG A 9 33.05 -15.05 19.22
N ALA A 10 33.97 -15.14 18.26
CA ALA A 10 34.12 -14.21 17.16
C ALA A 10 32.89 -14.26 16.23
N ALA A 11 32.38 -13.08 15.89
CA ALA A 11 31.41 -12.88 14.82
C ALA A 11 32.06 -13.26 13.48
N VAL A 12 31.49 -14.26 12.80
CA VAL A 12 31.85 -14.61 11.43
C VAL A 12 31.13 -13.64 10.50
N ARG A 13 31.85 -12.67 9.94
CA ARG A 13 31.39 -11.90 8.77
C ARG A 13 31.24 -12.85 7.59
N ALA A 14 30.01 -13.10 7.16
CA ALA A 14 29.73 -13.80 5.91
C ALA A 14 29.91 -12.83 4.73
N THR A 15 30.98 -13.01 3.95
CA THR A 15 31.17 -12.31 2.67
C THR A 15 30.32 -13.01 1.61
N ARG A 16 29.23 -12.39 1.12
CA ARG A 16 28.49 -12.89 -0.05
C ARG A 16 29.32 -12.66 -1.32
N ARG A 17 29.60 -13.73 -2.07
CA ARG A 17 30.12 -13.69 -3.44
C ARG A 17 28.96 -13.98 -4.40
N TYR A 18 28.64 -13.02 -5.27
CA TYR A 18 27.72 -13.22 -6.39
C TYR A 18 28.39 -14.09 -7.47
N VAL A 19 27.73 -15.17 -7.86
CA VAL A 19 28.07 -15.97 -9.05
C VAL A 19 27.09 -15.58 -10.14
N VAL A 20 27.58 -14.84 -11.14
CA VAL A 20 26.83 -14.52 -12.36
C VAL A 20 26.97 -15.70 -13.32
N LEU A 21 25.86 -16.40 -13.60
CA LEU A 21 25.76 -17.36 -14.70
C LEU A 21 25.25 -16.62 -15.94
N ALA A 22 26.13 -16.46 -16.92
CA ALA A 22 25.83 -15.92 -18.24
C ALA A 22 25.17 -16.99 -19.13
N MET A 23 24.05 -16.64 -19.76
CA MET A 23 23.44 -17.41 -20.85
C MET A 23 23.37 -16.53 -22.11
N ILE A 24 24.03 -17.03 -23.16
CA ILE A 24 24.17 -16.46 -24.51
C ILE A 24 22.90 -16.73 -25.34
N PRO A 25 22.47 -15.81 -26.23
CA PRO A 25 21.72 -16.20 -27.42
C PRO A 25 22.57 -16.08 -28.70
N VAL A 26 22.44 -17.12 -29.52
CA VAL A 26 23.06 -17.32 -30.84
C VAL A 26 22.37 -16.45 -31.89
N LEU A 27 23.18 -15.87 -32.79
CA LEU A 27 22.78 -15.00 -33.89
C LEU A 27 23.31 -15.60 -35.20
N LEU A 28 22.46 -15.74 -36.24
CA LEU A 28 22.74 -15.67 -37.70
C LEU A 28 21.46 -16.14 -38.45
N GLY A 29 21.01 -15.58 -39.57
CA GLY A 29 21.51 -14.58 -40.50
C GLY A 29 20.35 -14.06 -41.38
N LEU A 30 20.36 -12.79 -41.82
CA LEU A 30 20.96 -12.25 -43.05
C LEU A 30 19.90 -12.04 -44.16
N ILE A 31 19.67 -10.78 -44.54
CA ILE A 31 19.86 -10.18 -45.90
C ILE A 31 18.96 -8.95 -46.08
N LEU A 32 19.61 -7.82 -46.36
CA LEU A 32 19.04 -6.55 -46.78
C LEU A 32 18.36 -6.63 -48.16
N PHE A 33 17.25 -5.91 -48.34
CA PHE A 33 16.98 -5.19 -49.60
C PHE A 33 16.39 -3.81 -49.34
N LEU A 34 17.08 -2.81 -49.87
CA LEU A 34 16.74 -1.39 -49.93
C LEU A 34 15.59 -1.13 -50.92
N VAL A 35 14.53 -0.43 -50.50
CA VAL A 35 13.67 0.36 -51.41
C VAL A 35 13.33 1.70 -50.76
N ARG A 36 13.54 2.77 -51.53
CA ARG A 36 13.35 4.18 -51.20
C ARG A 36 11.87 4.54 -50.94
N PRO A 37 11.56 5.51 -50.07
CA PRO A 37 10.22 6.08 -49.98
C PRO A 37 10.07 7.20 -51.01
N ASP A 38 9.17 7.01 -51.99
CA ASP A 38 8.82 8.05 -52.95
C ASP A 38 7.74 8.96 -52.37
N ARG A 39 8.00 10.26 -52.43
CA ARG A 39 7.08 11.34 -52.02
C ARG A 39 5.95 11.44 -53.04
N ALA A 40 4.71 11.22 -52.62
CA ALA A 40 3.53 11.66 -53.38
C ALA A 40 2.59 12.51 -52.51
N ARG A 41 2.13 13.60 -53.14
CA ARG A 41 1.53 14.81 -52.57
C ARG A 41 0.13 14.57 -52.03
N ARG A 42 -0.19 15.23 -50.90
CA ARG A 42 -1.56 15.51 -50.45
C ARG A 42 -2.21 16.57 -51.36
N PRO A 43 -3.41 16.34 -51.92
CA PRO A 43 -4.23 17.40 -52.51
C PRO A 43 -5.11 18.06 -51.45
N GLY A 44 -5.36 19.35 -51.66
CA GLY A 44 -5.95 20.28 -50.70
C GLY A 44 -7.44 20.09 -50.39
N ILE A 45 -7.79 20.70 -49.26
CA ILE A 45 -9.14 20.87 -48.72
C ILE A 45 -9.93 21.84 -49.60
N ALA A 46 -11.14 21.43 -49.99
CA ALA A 46 -12.22 22.32 -50.42
C ALA A 46 -13.53 21.83 -49.80
N SER A 47 -14.20 22.69 -49.04
CA SER A 47 -15.47 22.38 -48.36
C SER A 47 -16.63 22.25 -49.37
N PRO A 48 -17.50 21.23 -49.26
CA PRO A 48 -18.71 21.15 -50.07
C PRO A 48 -19.84 22.05 -49.51
N PRO A 49 -20.75 22.56 -50.37
CA PRO A 49 -21.91 23.35 -49.96
C PRO A 49 -23.00 22.46 -49.31
N PRO A 50 -23.95 23.04 -48.54
CA PRO A 50 -25.00 22.27 -47.87
C PRO A 50 -26.01 21.71 -48.87
N THR A 51 -26.18 20.39 -48.88
CA THR A 51 -27.17 19.68 -49.71
C THR A 51 -28.47 19.47 -48.92
N PRO A 52 -29.65 19.71 -49.53
CA PRO A 52 -30.94 19.81 -48.84
C PRO A 52 -31.44 18.50 -48.23
N SER A 53 -32.26 18.65 -47.17
CA SER A 53 -32.96 17.56 -46.48
C SER A 53 -33.77 16.68 -47.45
N PRO A 54 -33.62 15.34 -47.41
CA PRO A 54 -34.44 14.45 -48.22
C PRO A 54 -35.85 14.28 -47.62
N THR A 55 -36.86 14.47 -48.46
CA THR A 55 -38.26 14.11 -48.24
C THR A 55 -38.38 12.58 -48.05
N PRO A 56 -39.22 12.07 -47.13
CA PRO A 56 -39.29 10.64 -46.85
C PRO A 56 -39.91 9.88 -48.03
N VAL A 57 -39.17 8.92 -48.58
CA VAL A 57 -39.70 7.90 -49.50
C VAL A 57 -39.92 6.63 -48.67
N GLY A 58 -41.17 6.17 -48.60
CA GLY A 58 -41.55 4.98 -47.84
C GLY A 58 -40.94 3.71 -48.43
N TYR A 59 -40.11 3.03 -47.65
CA TYR A 59 -39.66 1.66 -47.91
C TYR A 59 -40.37 0.69 -46.96
N GLY A 60 -40.87 -0.40 -47.53
CA GLY A 60 -41.63 -1.44 -46.83
C GLY A 60 -40.87 -2.05 -45.65
N ARG A 61 -41.64 -2.45 -44.62
CA ARG A 61 -41.16 -3.13 -43.42
C ARG A 61 -40.52 -4.47 -43.79
N PHE A 62 -39.20 -4.56 -43.73
CA PHE A 62 -38.53 -5.82 -43.41
C PHE A 62 -38.64 -6.02 -41.90
N SER A 63 -39.27 -7.11 -41.46
CA SER A 63 -39.21 -7.53 -40.08
C SER A 63 -37.76 -7.85 -39.74
N SER A 64 -37.16 -7.10 -38.83
CA SER A 64 -35.90 -7.48 -38.20
C SER A 64 -36.04 -8.88 -37.59
N PRO A 65 -35.03 -9.75 -37.68
CA PRO A 65 -35.00 -10.96 -36.87
C PRO A 65 -35.16 -10.54 -35.39
N PRO A 66 -35.87 -11.34 -34.57
CA PRO A 66 -35.98 -11.04 -33.15
C PRO A 66 -34.56 -10.82 -32.59
N PRO A 67 -34.35 -9.81 -31.74
CA PRO A 67 -33.06 -9.63 -31.09
C PRO A 67 -32.70 -10.95 -30.43
N THR A 68 -31.49 -11.46 -30.72
CA THR A 68 -30.90 -12.56 -29.95
C THR A 68 -31.05 -12.17 -28.48
N PRO A 69 -31.66 -13.03 -27.62
CA PRO A 69 -31.78 -12.69 -26.21
C PRO A 69 -30.37 -12.36 -25.71
N VAL A 70 -30.19 -11.11 -25.28
CA VAL A 70 -28.98 -10.72 -24.53
C VAL A 70 -28.95 -11.69 -23.35
N PRO A 71 -27.85 -12.45 -23.13
CA PRO A 71 -27.74 -13.31 -21.96
C PRO A 71 -28.10 -12.48 -20.74
N GLN A 72 -29.16 -12.87 -20.04
CA GLN A 72 -29.61 -12.14 -18.87
C GLN A 72 -28.46 -12.23 -17.85
N ALA A 73 -27.88 -11.09 -17.49
CA ALA A 73 -26.79 -11.04 -16.53
C ALA A 73 -27.22 -11.80 -15.27
N LEU A 74 -26.36 -12.68 -14.77
CA LEU A 74 -26.64 -13.41 -13.54
C LEU A 74 -26.81 -12.40 -12.41
N PRO A 75 -27.85 -12.53 -11.56
CA PRO A 75 -27.97 -11.69 -10.38
C PRO A 75 -26.71 -11.83 -9.54
N ALA A 76 -26.16 -10.70 -9.07
CA ALA A 76 -25.01 -10.72 -8.16
C ALA A 76 -25.32 -11.61 -6.95
N LEU A 77 -24.30 -12.29 -6.43
CA LEU A 77 -24.33 -13.06 -5.19
C LEU A 77 -23.98 -12.18 -3.98
N LEU A 78 -23.09 -11.21 -4.20
CA LEU A 78 -22.54 -10.32 -3.19
C LEU A 78 -22.24 -8.95 -3.83
N ASP A 79 -22.66 -7.88 -3.17
CA ASP A 79 -22.24 -6.52 -3.51
C ASP A 79 -20.72 -6.35 -3.29
N ASP A 80 -20.05 -5.59 -4.16
CA ASP A 80 -18.59 -5.44 -4.10
C ASP A 80 -18.14 -4.80 -2.78
N GLY A 81 -18.92 -3.87 -2.22
CA GLY A 81 -18.63 -3.24 -0.94
C GLY A 81 -18.78 -4.20 0.26
N ARG A 82 -19.58 -5.26 0.14
CA ARG A 82 -19.78 -6.26 1.21
C ARG A 82 -18.68 -7.33 1.27
N LEU A 83 -17.82 -7.42 0.25
CA LEU A 83 -16.63 -8.25 0.30
C LEU A 83 -15.65 -7.73 1.35
N PHE A 84 -15.52 -6.40 1.43
CA PHE A 84 -14.57 -5.70 2.30
C PHE A 84 -15.16 -5.39 3.67
N TYR A 85 -14.28 -5.08 4.62
CA TYR A 85 -14.61 -4.80 6.02
C TYR A 85 -15.83 -3.90 6.18
N GLU A 86 -16.76 -4.38 7.00
CA GLU A 86 -17.94 -3.63 7.43
C GLU A 86 -17.66 -3.04 8.82
N PRO A 87 -17.73 -1.69 9.00
CA PRO A 87 -17.51 -1.07 10.29
C PRO A 87 -18.33 -1.71 11.41
N GLY A 88 -17.67 -1.99 12.53
CA GLY A 88 -18.30 -2.69 13.66
C GLY A 88 -18.36 -4.22 13.52
N TRP A 89 -17.55 -4.81 12.64
CA TRP A 89 -17.32 -6.28 12.61
C TRP A 89 -15.88 -6.63 12.98
N GLY A 90 -15.47 -6.27 14.20
CA GLY A 90 -14.19 -6.67 14.78
C GLY A 90 -14.29 -7.97 15.59
N SER A 91 -13.25 -8.25 16.39
CA SER A 91 -13.19 -9.47 17.20
C SER A 91 -14.33 -9.56 18.22
N ILE A 92 -14.72 -8.43 18.83
CA ILE A 92 -15.82 -8.40 19.80
C ILE A 92 -17.13 -8.79 19.14
N GLU A 93 -17.46 -8.18 18.00
CA GLU A 93 -18.75 -8.40 17.36
C GLU A 93 -18.86 -9.80 16.74
N VAL A 94 -17.75 -10.36 16.23
CA VAL A 94 -17.72 -11.76 15.80
C VAL A 94 -17.95 -12.72 16.98
N ARG A 95 -17.31 -12.49 18.13
CA ARG A 95 -17.55 -13.27 19.35
C ARG A 95 -19.00 -13.20 19.80
N GLU A 96 -19.52 -11.98 19.97
CA GLU A 96 -20.90 -11.75 20.43
C GLU A 96 -21.91 -12.36 19.46
N TYR A 97 -21.69 -12.21 18.15
CA TYR A 97 -22.55 -12.83 17.14
C TYR A 97 -22.56 -14.36 17.29
N LEU A 98 -21.38 -15.00 17.34
CA LEU A 98 -21.28 -16.45 17.44
C LEU A 98 -21.86 -17.00 18.76
N GLN A 99 -21.80 -16.25 19.86
CA GLN A 99 -22.46 -16.61 21.12
C GLN A 99 -23.99 -16.67 21.01
N THR A 100 -24.60 -15.98 20.03
CA THR A 100 -26.05 -16.08 19.77
C THR A 100 -26.43 -17.30 18.93
N ARG A 101 -25.46 -18.03 18.39
CA ARG A 101 -25.67 -19.16 17.48
C ARG A 101 -25.67 -20.47 18.26
N ALA A 102 -26.23 -21.52 17.65
CA ALA A 102 -26.27 -22.85 18.25
C ALA A 102 -24.96 -23.62 18.06
N GLY A 103 -24.07 -23.17 17.18
CA GLY A 103 -22.81 -23.84 16.87
C GLY A 103 -21.76 -23.74 17.96
N THR A 104 -20.71 -24.56 17.86
CA THR A 104 -19.64 -24.63 18.87
C THR A 104 -18.50 -23.63 18.64
N LEU A 105 -18.55 -22.85 17.55
CA LEU A 105 -17.44 -21.98 17.16
C LEU A 105 -17.12 -20.90 18.20
N ALA A 106 -18.12 -20.40 18.93
CA ALA A 106 -17.95 -19.34 19.91
C ALA A 106 -16.94 -19.69 21.02
N ASP A 107 -16.93 -20.95 21.45
CA ASP A 107 -16.12 -21.45 22.57
C ASP A 107 -14.91 -22.28 22.10
N THR A 108 -14.74 -22.43 20.78
CA THR A 108 -13.62 -23.21 20.22
C THR A 108 -12.32 -22.43 20.37
N THR A 109 -11.32 -23.05 20.98
CA THR A 109 -9.95 -22.52 21.04
C THR A 109 -9.00 -23.30 20.14
N LEU A 110 -8.02 -22.61 19.56
CA LEU A 110 -6.95 -23.20 18.77
C LEU A 110 -5.61 -22.58 19.18
N TRP A 111 -4.53 -23.34 19.04
CA TRP A 111 -3.17 -22.84 19.23
C TRP A 111 -2.69 -22.18 17.93
N VAL A 112 -2.37 -20.89 18.01
CA VAL A 112 -1.67 -20.17 16.95
C VAL A 112 -0.28 -19.83 17.47
N GLY A 113 0.71 -20.63 17.07
CA GLY A 113 2.04 -20.58 17.67
C GLY A 113 2.04 -20.99 19.14
N ASP A 114 2.46 -20.07 19.99
CA ASP A 114 2.57 -20.24 21.44
C ASP A 114 1.38 -19.72 22.23
N THR A 115 0.32 -19.27 21.55
CA THR A 115 -0.86 -18.66 22.18
C THR A 115 -2.12 -19.46 21.83
N GLU A 116 -2.90 -19.79 22.85
CA GLU A 116 -4.25 -20.32 22.69
C GLU A 116 -5.22 -19.16 22.44
N MET A 117 -5.91 -19.18 21.30
CA MET A 117 -6.81 -18.12 20.85
C MET A 117 -8.21 -18.66 20.61
N LEU A 118 -9.23 -17.83 20.84
CA LEU A 118 -10.60 -18.14 20.45
C LEU A 118 -10.71 -18.12 18.92
N LEU A 119 -11.41 -19.10 18.35
CA LEU A 119 -11.68 -19.17 16.93
C LEU A 119 -12.35 -17.90 16.36
N PRO A 120 -13.32 -17.24 17.06
CA PRO A 120 -13.82 -15.93 16.66
C PRO A 120 -12.72 -14.88 16.40
N ASP A 121 -11.67 -14.86 17.22
CA ASP A 121 -10.55 -13.92 17.07
C ASP A 121 -9.62 -14.28 15.93
N ILE A 122 -9.48 -15.58 15.66
CA ILE A 122 -8.73 -16.07 14.50
C ILE A 122 -9.47 -15.67 13.22
N ILE A 123 -10.80 -15.86 13.17
CA ILE A 123 -11.63 -15.44 12.04
C ILE A 123 -11.54 -13.92 11.85
N ALA A 124 -11.78 -13.14 12.91
CA ALA A 124 -11.74 -11.69 12.84
C ALA A 124 -10.35 -11.19 12.42
N GLY A 125 -9.28 -11.66 13.06
CA GLY A 125 -7.91 -11.27 12.74
C GLY A 125 -7.54 -11.53 11.29
N LYS A 126 -7.85 -12.73 10.78
CA LYS A 126 -7.61 -13.08 9.38
C LYS A 126 -8.41 -12.21 8.42
N CYS A 127 -9.69 -11.95 8.71
CA CYS A 127 -10.50 -11.07 7.87
C CYS A 127 -9.95 -9.65 7.87
N LEU A 128 -9.66 -9.08 9.04
CA LEU A 128 -9.19 -7.70 9.16
C LEU A 128 -7.81 -7.48 8.56
N LEU A 129 -6.90 -8.46 8.69
CA LEU A 129 -5.58 -8.43 8.06
C LEU A 129 -5.68 -8.29 6.53
N TYR A 130 -6.62 -8.98 5.90
CA TYR A 130 -6.85 -8.92 4.45
C TYR A 130 -8.00 -7.99 4.06
N GLY A 131 -8.46 -7.13 4.97
CA GLY A 131 -9.49 -6.13 4.68
C GLY A 131 -10.89 -6.71 4.36
N LEU A 132 -11.17 -7.96 4.69
CA LEU A 132 -12.40 -8.67 4.35
C LEU A 132 -13.49 -8.56 5.42
N ASN A 133 -14.76 -8.73 5.02
CA ASN A 133 -15.91 -8.79 5.92
C ASN A 133 -16.02 -10.16 6.61
N PRO A 134 -15.96 -10.26 7.96
CA PRO A 134 -16.16 -11.53 8.66
C PRO A 134 -17.51 -12.21 8.37
N LYS A 135 -18.58 -11.45 8.08
CA LYS A 135 -19.89 -12.02 7.70
C LYS A 135 -19.79 -12.93 6.47
N VAL A 136 -18.94 -12.57 5.50
CA VAL A 136 -18.74 -13.36 4.27
C VAL A 136 -18.12 -14.72 4.60
N VAL A 137 -17.10 -14.72 5.46
CA VAL A 137 -16.40 -15.93 5.89
C VAL A 137 -17.31 -16.83 6.74
N LEU A 138 -18.09 -16.25 7.66
CA LEU A 138 -19.09 -16.98 8.44
C LEU A 138 -20.19 -17.59 7.54
N ALA A 139 -20.65 -16.85 6.53
CA ALA A 139 -21.62 -17.38 5.56
C ALA A 139 -21.03 -18.51 4.70
N LEU A 140 -19.74 -18.44 4.34
CA LEU A 140 -19.04 -19.52 3.64
C LEU A 140 -18.87 -20.76 4.51
N LEU A 141 -18.50 -20.62 5.79
CA LEU A 141 -18.45 -21.73 6.75
C LEU A 141 -19.81 -22.43 6.84
N GLU A 142 -20.87 -21.65 7.00
CA GLU A 142 -22.22 -22.20 7.05
C GLU A 142 -22.63 -22.86 5.72
N PHE A 143 -22.29 -22.24 4.59
CA PHE A 143 -22.57 -22.78 3.26
C PHE A 143 -21.84 -24.10 2.99
N GLN A 144 -20.59 -24.24 3.42
CA GLN A 144 -19.78 -25.42 3.13
C GLN A 144 -20.01 -26.56 4.13
N SER A 145 -20.16 -26.24 5.41
CA SER A 145 -20.10 -27.26 6.47
C SER A 145 -21.16 -27.09 7.58
N GLY A 146 -21.99 -26.03 7.51
CA GLY A 146 -23.05 -25.78 8.50
C GLY A 146 -22.54 -25.42 9.90
N LEU A 147 -21.25 -25.06 10.01
CA LEU A 147 -20.57 -24.95 11.31
C LEU A 147 -21.04 -23.79 12.18
N VAL A 148 -21.67 -22.76 11.62
CA VAL A 148 -22.13 -21.61 12.40
C VAL A 148 -23.33 -22.00 13.28
N ASP A 149 -24.23 -22.83 12.75
CA ASP A 149 -25.45 -23.25 13.45
C ASP A 149 -25.43 -24.72 13.93
N ALA A 150 -24.35 -25.48 13.72
CA ALA A 150 -24.26 -26.90 14.09
C ALA A 150 -23.80 -27.13 15.55
N PRO A 151 -24.68 -27.58 16.48
CA PRO A 151 -24.32 -27.81 17.88
C PRO A 151 -23.44 -29.05 18.12
N ASP A 152 -23.41 -29.99 17.17
CA ASP A 152 -22.59 -31.20 17.21
C ASP A 152 -21.98 -31.45 15.82
N PRO A 153 -20.92 -30.72 15.46
CA PRO A 153 -20.34 -30.78 14.13
C PRO A 153 -19.60 -32.11 13.90
N SER A 154 -19.80 -32.70 12.72
CA SER A 154 -19.12 -33.96 12.39
C SER A 154 -17.60 -33.76 12.27
N PRO A 155 -16.79 -34.81 12.52
CA PRO A 155 -15.34 -34.74 12.31
C PRO A 155 -14.95 -34.33 10.88
N ASP A 156 -15.74 -34.71 9.87
CA ASP A 156 -15.50 -34.33 8.47
C ASP A 156 -15.76 -32.83 8.25
N ALA A 157 -16.82 -32.27 8.87
CA ALA A 157 -17.10 -30.84 8.82
C ALA A 157 -16.00 -29.99 9.48
N LEU A 158 -15.46 -30.46 10.62
CA LEU A 158 -14.35 -29.79 11.30
C LEU A 158 -13.03 -29.90 10.52
N ALA A 159 -12.80 -31.02 9.84
CA ALA A 159 -11.60 -31.23 9.03
C ALA A 159 -11.63 -30.41 7.73
N TRP A 160 -12.80 -30.20 7.13
CA TRP A 160 -13.00 -29.60 5.81
C TRP A 160 -14.01 -28.44 5.86
N ALA A 161 -13.83 -27.54 6.83
CA ALA A 161 -14.76 -26.47 7.16
C ALA A 161 -15.15 -25.56 5.97
N MET A 162 -14.23 -25.34 5.04
CA MET A 162 -14.45 -24.55 3.82
C MET A 162 -14.55 -25.44 2.55
N GLY A 163 -14.68 -26.75 2.72
CA GLY A 163 -14.89 -27.74 1.65
C GLY A 163 -13.62 -28.20 0.93
N ARG A 164 -12.47 -27.54 1.12
CA ARG A 164 -11.23 -27.87 0.41
C ARG A 164 -10.60 -29.15 0.95
N ARG A 165 -10.60 -30.23 0.17
CA ARG A 165 -10.05 -31.53 0.58
C ARG A 165 -8.57 -31.72 0.21
N GLN A 166 -7.71 -30.82 0.67
CA GLN A 166 -6.25 -30.92 0.53
C GLN A 166 -5.61 -31.15 1.90
N TRP A 167 -4.69 -32.11 2.00
CA TRP A 167 -4.19 -32.58 3.31
C TRP A 167 -3.46 -31.47 4.09
N GLU A 168 -2.81 -30.54 3.39
CA GLU A 168 -2.14 -29.37 3.94
C GLU A 168 -3.08 -28.36 4.58
N ASP A 169 -4.36 -28.34 4.16
CA ASP A 169 -5.38 -27.43 4.64
C ASP A 169 -6.36 -28.14 5.60
N GLN A 170 -6.03 -29.32 6.15
CA GLN A 170 -6.93 -30.03 7.05
C GLN A 170 -7.07 -29.32 8.41
N GLY A 171 -8.31 -29.08 8.85
CA GLY A 171 -8.65 -28.48 10.14
C GLY A 171 -9.22 -27.07 10.02
N LEU A 172 -9.78 -26.55 11.12
CA LEU A 172 -10.51 -25.27 11.12
C LEU A 172 -9.65 -24.08 10.68
N GLU A 173 -8.50 -23.87 11.32
CA GLU A 173 -7.65 -22.69 11.02
C GLU A 173 -7.06 -22.73 9.61
N PRO A 174 -6.48 -23.84 9.11
CA PRO A 174 -5.97 -23.89 7.75
C PRO A 174 -7.05 -23.70 6.68
N GLN A 175 -8.27 -24.23 6.88
CA GLN A 175 -9.40 -24.02 5.98
C GLN A 175 -9.82 -22.54 5.93
N ILE A 176 -9.91 -21.88 7.09
CA ILE A 176 -10.29 -20.47 7.19
C ILE A 176 -9.20 -19.59 6.55
N ASP A 177 -7.93 -19.80 6.90
CA ASP A 177 -6.80 -19.07 6.32
C ASP A 177 -6.74 -19.23 4.80
N TRP A 178 -6.94 -20.44 4.27
CA TRP A 178 -7.02 -20.68 2.84
C TRP A 178 -8.16 -19.88 2.18
N ALA A 179 -9.38 -19.97 2.71
CA ALA A 179 -10.54 -19.31 2.11
C ALA A 179 -10.39 -17.78 2.13
N VAL A 180 -9.93 -17.21 3.24
CA VAL A 180 -9.66 -15.77 3.39
C VAL A 180 -8.62 -15.31 2.36
N ARG A 181 -7.50 -16.04 2.23
CA ARG A 181 -6.46 -15.71 1.24
C ARG A 181 -6.96 -15.84 -0.20
N GLU A 182 -7.83 -16.80 -0.50
CA GLU A 182 -8.40 -16.92 -1.84
C GLU A 182 -9.47 -15.85 -2.14
N LEU A 183 -10.20 -15.37 -1.13
CA LEU A 183 -11.04 -14.17 -1.26
C LEU A 183 -10.17 -12.94 -1.56
N PHE A 184 -9.05 -12.78 -0.84
CA PHE A 184 -8.10 -11.70 -1.10
C PHE A 184 -7.47 -11.81 -2.49
N ARG A 185 -6.98 -12.98 -2.90
CA ARG A 185 -6.44 -13.21 -4.26
C ARG A 185 -7.47 -12.97 -5.37
N ALA A 186 -8.76 -13.14 -5.08
CA ALA A 186 -9.79 -12.81 -6.04
C ALA A 186 -9.81 -11.32 -6.38
N THR A 187 -9.42 -10.43 -5.47
CA THR A 187 -9.34 -8.98 -5.72
C THR A 187 -8.34 -8.69 -6.82
N ARG A 188 -7.13 -9.26 -6.73
CA ARG A 188 -6.07 -9.21 -7.74
C ARG A 188 -6.49 -9.80 -9.08
N ASP A 189 -7.04 -11.02 -9.04
CA ASP A 189 -7.25 -11.80 -10.27
C ASP A 189 -8.48 -11.35 -11.07
N PHE A 190 -9.45 -10.68 -10.44
CA PHE A 190 -10.75 -10.34 -11.04
C PHE A 190 -10.68 -9.63 -12.41
N PRO A 191 -9.85 -8.58 -12.63
CA PRO A 191 -9.81 -7.90 -13.92
C PRO A 191 -9.35 -8.81 -15.08
N LEU A 192 -8.53 -9.82 -14.76
CA LEU A 192 -7.92 -10.73 -15.73
C LEU A 192 -8.68 -12.05 -15.85
N ALA A 193 -9.53 -12.37 -14.88
CA ALA A 193 -10.23 -13.63 -14.79
C ALA A 193 -11.17 -13.87 -15.99
N ARG A 194 -11.17 -15.10 -16.49
CA ARG A 194 -12.03 -15.56 -17.60
C ARG A 194 -12.81 -16.82 -17.23
N ASP A 195 -12.14 -17.74 -16.54
CA ASP A 195 -12.71 -19.00 -16.09
C ASP A 195 -12.49 -19.17 -14.57
N LEU A 196 -13.39 -19.93 -13.94
CA LEU A 196 -13.21 -20.52 -12.61
C LEU A 196 -12.44 -21.84 -12.76
N ILE A 197 -11.59 -22.15 -11.78
CA ILE A 197 -10.85 -23.41 -11.70
C ILE A 197 -11.48 -24.25 -10.60
N LEU A 198 -11.89 -25.48 -10.93
CA LEU A 198 -12.45 -26.43 -9.98
C LEU A 198 -11.36 -27.18 -9.21
N SER A 199 -11.75 -27.87 -8.13
CA SER A 199 -10.82 -28.66 -7.31
C SER A 199 -10.07 -29.77 -8.08
N ASP A 200 -10.64 -30.29 -9.18
CA ASP A 200 -10.02 -31.28 -10.06
C ASP A 200 -9.15 -30.67 -11.17
N GLY A 201 -9.02 -29.34 -11.20
CA GLY A 201 -8.27 -28.59 -12.21
C GLY A 201 -9.02 -28.32 -13.51
N SER A 202 -10.26 -28.81 -13.66
CA SER A 202 -11.11 -28.42 -14.79
C SER A 202 -11.58 -26.97 -14.66
N THR A 203 -12.04 -26.37 -15.77
CA THR A 203 -12.45 -24.96 -15.78
C THR A 203 -13.90 -24.77 -16.23
N ILE A 204 -14.54 -23.74 -15.67
CA ILE A 204 -15.89 -23.29 -16.06
C ILE A 204 -15.84 -21.80 -16.38
N PRO A 205 -16.41 -21.34 -17.51
CA PRO A 205 -16.44 -19.91 -17.84
C PRO A 205 -17.12 -19.07 -16.75
N ILE A 206 -16.53 -17.93 -16.42
CA ILE A 206 -17.15 -16.96 -15.51
C ILE A 206 -18.40 -16.37 -16.20
N PRO A 207 -19.57 -16.37 -15.54
CA PRO A 207 -20.76 -15.81 -16.13
C PRO A 207 -20.62 -14.32 -16.46
N VAL A 208 -21.18 -13.91 -17.60
CA VAL A 208 -21.17 -12.51 -18.04
C VAL A 208 -21.90 -11.63 -17.03
N GLY A 209 -21.26 -10.51 -16.65
CA GLY A 209 -21.81 -9.55 -15.68
C GLY A 209 -21.51 -9.87 -14.21
N THR A 210 -20.67 -10.87 -13.94
CA THR A 210 -20.16 -11.15 -12.58
C THR A 210 -19.36 -9.95 -12.06
N ASN A 211 -19.75 -9.42 -10.89
CA ASN A 211 -19.00 -8.40 -10.16
C ASN A 211 -17.91 -9.02 -9.26
N LEU A 212 -17.05 -8.19 -8.66
CA LEU A 212 -15.92 -8.66 -7.84
C LEU A 212 -16.38 -9.54 -6.67
N GLY A 213 -17.38 -9.09 -5.92
CA GLY A 213 -17.90 -9.82 -4.76
C GLY A 213 -18.42 -11.21 -5.13
N SER A 214 -19.17 -11.31 -6.24
CA SER A 214 -19.65 -12.62 -6.73
C SER A 214 -18.51 -13.49 -7.26
N TYR A 215 -17.53 -12.90 -7.95
CA TYR A 215 -16.35 -13.63 -8.42
C TYR A 215 -15.57 -14.24 -7.27
N ALA A 216 -15.32 -13.49 -6.20
CA ALA A 216 -14.59 -13.96 -5.02
C ALA A 216 -15.27 -15.18 -4.39
N LEU A 217 -16.59 -15.15 -4.21
CA LEU A 217 -17.35 -16.29 -3.70
C LEU A 217 -17.28 -17.50 -4.62
N MET A 218 -17.50 -17.31 -5.92
CA MET A 218 -17.44 -18.39 -6.89
C MET A 218 -16.05 -19.03 -6.95
N ARG A 219 -14.99 -18.22 -6.85
CA ARG A 219 -13.60 -18.70 -6.84
C ARG A 219 -13.34 -19.64 -5.67
N VAL A 220 -13.69 -19.24 -4.46
CA VAL A 220 -13.48 -20.08 -3.26
C VAL A 220 -14.26 -21.39 -3.39
N VAL A 221 -15.55 -21.32 -3.75
CA VAL A 221 -16.38 -22.52 -3.88
C VAL A 221 -15.89 -23.44 -4.99
N ALA A 222 -15.49 -22.89 -6.14
CA ALA A 222 -14.92 -23.64 -7.25
C ALA A 222 -13.65 -24.40 -6.83
N LEU A 223 -12.69 -23.71 -6.20
CA LEU A 223 -11.42 -24.29 -5.79
C LEU A 223 -11.55 -25.35 -4.68
N ALA A 224 -12.64 -25.31 -3.90
CA ALA A 224 -12.94 -26.31 -2.87
C ALA A 224 -13.69 -27.53 -3.42
N GLY A 225 -14.56 -27.33 -4.42
CA GLY A 225 -15.57 -28.30 -4.80
C GLY A 225 -15.65 -28.58 -6.29
N ASP A 226 -16.85 -28.93 -6.73
CA ASP A 226 -17.15 -29.26 -8.13
C ASP A 226 -18.29 -28.39 -8.71
N ALA A 227 -18.75 -28.72 -9.92
CA ALA A 227 -19.81 -27.98 -10.58
C ALA A 227 -21.12 -27.95 -9.78
N SER A 228 -21.42 -28.98 -8.97
CA SER A 228 -22.65 -29.05 -8.18
C SER A 228 -22.65 -28.06 -7.01
N ASP A 229 -21.48 -27.77 -6.42
CA ASP A 229 -21.33 -26.74 -5.40
C ASP A 229 -21.57 -25.34 -5.98
N LEU A 230 -21.09 -25.08 -7.19
CA LEU A 230 -21.36 -23.83 -7.91
C LEU A 230 -22.84 -23.72 -8.30
N GLU A 231 -23.48 -24.79 -8.74
CA GLU A 231 -24.93 -24.80 -9.00
C GLU A 231 -25.71 -24.47 -7.72
N ARG A 232 -25.31 -25.03 -6.58
CA ARG A 232 -25.92 -24.73 -5.28
C ARG A 232 -25.71 -23.27 -4.87
N LEU A 233 -24.49 -22.75 -5.05
CA LEU A 233 -24.13 -21.35 -4.78
C LEU A 233 -25.03 -20.38 -5.56
N LEU A 234 -25.23 -20.66 -6.85
CA LEU A 234 -25.99 -19.83 -7.79
C LEU A 234 -27.51 -20.06 -7.73
N SER A 235 -27.96 -21.09 -7.01
CA SER A 235 -29.38 -21.44 -6.96
C SER A 235 -30.22 -20.42 -6.17
N PRO A 236 -31.53 -20.29 -6.46
CA PRO A 236 -32.45 -19.53 -5.63
C PRO A 236 -32.95 -20.31 -4.40
N GLY A 237 -32.42 -21.52 -4.15
CA GLY A 237 -32.89 -22.42 -3.11
C GLY A 237 -32.47 -22.00 -1.70
N SER A 238 -33.07 -22.61 -0.67
CA SER A 238 -32.78 -22.32 0.74
C SER A 238 -31.36 -22.69 1.19
N SER A 239 -30.64 -23.49 0.39
CA SER A 239 -29.25 -23.91 0.61
C SER A 239 -28.23 -23.06 -0.16
N SER A 240 -28.67 -22.00 -0.86
CA SER A 240 -27.76 -21.09 -1.56
C SER A 240 -27.08 -20.12 -0.60
N PHE A 241 -25.95 -19.55 -1.02
CA PHE A 241 -25.24 -18.56 -0.21
C PHE A 241 -26.11 -17.36 0.15
N VAL A 242 -26.88 -16.81 -0.82
CA VAL A 242 -27.76 -15.66 -0.57
C VAL A 242 -28.84 -15.99 0.47
N ALA A 243 -29.43 -17.19 0.41
CA ALA A 243 -30.42 -17.63 1.38
C ALA A 243 -29.80 -17.83 2.78
N ILE A 244 -28.60 -18.40 2.83
CA ILE A 244 -27.85 -18.59 4.08
C ILE A 244 -27.46 -17.26 4.70
N TYR A 245 -26.87 -16.33 3.93
CA TYR A 245 -26.49 -15.01 4.42
C TYR A 245 -27.70 -14.26 5.01
N ARG A 246 -28.84 -14.27 4.32
CA ARG A 246 -30.09 -13.69 4.84
C ARG A 246 -30.56 -14.33 6.13
N ARG A 247 -30.44 -15.65 6.25
CA ARG A 247 -30.80 -16.38 7.47
C ARG A 247 -29.87 -16.02 8.62
N LEU A 248 -28.56 -15.92 8.35
CA LEU A 248 -27.54 -15.61 9.33
C LEU A 248 -27.66 -14.17 9.86
N PHE A 249 -27.84 -13.20 8.96
CA PHE A 249 -27.67 -11.77 9.27
C PHE A 249 -28.93 -10.92 9.11
N ALA A 250 -30.04 -11.49 8.64
CA ALA A 250 -31.27 -10.75 8.32
C ALA A 250 -31.07 -9.62 7.28
N GLU A 251 -30.08 -9.77 6.40
CA GLU A 251 -29.69 -8.81 5.37
C GLU A 251 -29.58 -9.47 4.00
N ASP A 252 -29.80 -8.72 2.92
CA ASP A 252 -29.53 -9.19 1.56
C ASP A 252 -28.07 -8.86 1.19
N PRO A 253 -27.19 -9.86 0.94
CA PRO A 253 -25.79 -9.61 0.61
C PRO A 253 -25.58 -8.89 -0.73
N ARG A 254 -26.64 -8.70 -1.51
CA ARG A 254 -26.60 -8.06 -2.84
C ARG A 254 -26.92 -6.57 -2.79
N GLU A 255 -27.44 -6.11 -1.65
CA GLU A 255 -27.72 -4.69 -1.43
C GLU A 255 -26.46 -4.02 -0.87
N PRO A 256 -26.08 -2.83 -1.36
CA PRO A 256 -24.90 -2.14 -0.87
C PRO A 256 -25.04 -1.75 0.61
N LEU A 257 -23.90 -1.66 1.29
CA LEU A 257 -23.86 -1.11 2.65
C LEU A 257 -24.30 0.36 2.63
N SER A 258 -24.97 0.79 3.70
CA SER A 258 -25.51 2.15 3.83
C SER A 258 -24.96 2.82 5.08
N GLY A 259 -24.86 4.15 5.07
CA GLY A 259 -24.37 4.92 6.23
C GLY A 259 -22.86 4.80 6.48
N LEU A 260 -22.08 4.38 5.47
CA LEU A 260 -20.63 4.31 5.55
C LEU A 260 -20.02 5.72 5.72
N PRO A 261 -18.95 5.87 6.52
CA PRO A 261 -18.24 7.13 6.65
C PRO A 261 -17.60 7.56 5.33
N ALA A 262 -17.49 8.87 5.12
CA ALA A 262 -16.68 9.42 4.04
C ALA A 262 -15.19 9.35 4.41
N PRO A 263 -14.27 9.33 3.41
CA PRO A 263 -12.84 9.47 3.66
C PRO A 263 -12.54 10.73 4.48
N ALA A 264 -11.44 10.71 5.24
CA ALA A 264 -11.08 11.83 6.08
C ALA A 264 -10.78 13.08 5.23
N ASP A 265 -11.34 14.22 5.65
CA ASP A 265 -11.11 15.53 5.01
C ASP A 265 -9.79 16.18 5.48
N ARG A 266 -9.18 15.65 6.55
CA ARG A 266 -7.92 16.12 7.13
C ARG A 266 -7.06 14.96 7.61
N PRO A 267 -5.73 15.11 7.57
CA PRO A 267 -4.81 14.19 8.21
C PRO A 267 -5.10 14.06 9.72
N PHE A 268 -4.92 12.87 10.27
CA PHE A 268 -5.18 12.59 11.69
C PHE A 268 -4.21 11.56 12.31
N LEU A 269 -3.38 10.90 11.50
CA LEU A 269 -2.34 9.99 11.98
C LEU A 269 -1.10 10.77 12.44
N ALA A 270 -0.36 10.19 13.37
CA ALA A 270 0.98 10.60 13.76
C ALA A 270 1.91 9.39 13.68
N GLN A 271 3.21 9.64 13.59
CA GLN A 271 4.23 8.62 13.46
C GLN A 271 4.10 7.56 14.59
N PRO A 272 4.05 6.25 14.25
CA PRO A 272 3.74 5.19 15.22
C PRO A 272 4.98 4.72 16.02
N TYR A 273 6.01 5.56 16.14
CA TYR A 273 7.25 5.29 16.87
C TYR A 273 8.04 6.58 17.12
N GLU A 274 8.92 6.57 18.11
CA GLU A 274 9.85 7.67 18.39
C GLU A 274 11.17 7.46 17.66
N GLY A 275 11.68 8.50 17.01
CA GLY A 275 12.96 8.48 16.29
C GLY A 275 12.79 8.51 14.77
N ILE A 276 13.91 8.32 14.08
CA ILE A 276 13.96 8.30 12.62
C ILE A 276 14.56 6.95 12.22
N PHE A 277 13.84 6.23 11.37
CA PHE A 277 14.22 4.90 10.90
C PHE A 277 14.12 4.86 9.38
N GLU A 278 14.99 4.06 8.77
CA GLU A 278 14.99 3.81 7.34
C GLU A 278 13.67 3.17 6.91
N VAL A 279 13.15 3.62 5.77
CA VAL A 279 12.03 2.96 5.09
C VAL A 279 12.60 1.86 4.20
N THR A 280 12.25 0.61 4.48
CA THR A 280 12.77 -0.55 3.74
C THR A 280 11.82 -1.06 2.67
N SER A 281 10.52 -0.77 2.77
CA SER A 281 9.51 -1.11 1.78
C SER A 281 8.41 -0.05 1.80
N ILE A 282 7.75 0.19 0.66
CA ILE A 282 6.72 1.22 0.48
C ILE A 282 5.43 0.59 -0.04
N PHE A 283 4.32 1.31 0.05
CA PHE A 283 3.05 0.87 -0.51
C PHE A 283 3.14 0.81 -2.05
N ASP A 284 2.61 -0.25 -2.64
CA ASP A 284 2.58 -0.42 -4.09
C ASP A 284 1.26 0.07 -4.68
N HIS A 285 1.30 1.17 -5.42
CA HIS A 285 0.13 1.69 -6.12
C HIS A 285 -0.26 0.89 -7.38
N HIS A 286 0.60 -0.02 -7.87
CA HIS A 286 0.26 -0.88 -9.00
C HIS A 286 -0.64 -2.04 -8.57
N GLY A 287 -0.25 -2.72 -7.49
CA GLY A 287 -0.97 -3.91 -7.01
C GLY A 287 -0.53 -4.37 -5.62
N PRO A 288 -1.04 -3.80 -4.53
CA PRO A 288 -0.69 -4.13 -3.15
C PRO A 288 -1.30 -5.48 -2.71
N PHE A 289 -0.89 -6.57 -3.37
CA PHE A 289 -1.51 -7.90 -3.26
C PHE A 289 -0.66 -8.94 -2.53
N LEU A 290 0.42 -8.50 -1.86
CA LEU A 290 1.40 -9.38 -1.20
C LEU A 290 1.94 -10.46 -2.15
N SER A 291 2.08 -10.10 -3.43
CA SER A 291 2.60 -10.98 -4.47
C SER A 291 3.31 -10.19 -5.53
N GLU A 292 4.52 -10.65 -5.89
CA GLU A 292 5.34 -10.05 -6.93
C GLU A 292 4.64 -10.12 -8.30
N ASP A 293 4.60 -8.99 -9.01
CA ASP A 293 4.09 -8.90 -10.37
C ASP A 293 5.07 -8.23 -11.36
N GLY A 294 6.23 -7.79 -10.87
CA GLY A 294 7.29 -7.16 -11.65
C GLY A 294 7.19 -5.64 -11.75
N SER A 295 6.25 -5.00 -11.07
CA SER A 295 6.08 -3.53 -11.03
C SER A 295 5.82 -3.08 -9.61
N LEU A 296 6.47 -1.99 -9.21
CA LEU A 296 6.24 -1.33 -7.92
C LEU A 296 6.12 0.16 -8.18
N ILE A 297 4.93 0.72 -7.99
CA ILE A 297 4.70 2.15 -8.22
C ILE A 297 4.63 2.87 -6.87
N SER A 298 5.56 3.79 -6.64
CA SER A 298 5.57 4.63 -5.44
C SER A 298 4.43 5.65 -5.46
N PHE A 299 4.17 6.28 -4.31
CA PHE A 299 3.21 7.37 -4.21
C PHE A 299 3.55 8.59 -5.12
N LEU A 300 4.80 8.73 -5.58
CA LEU A 300 5.23 9.73 -6.57
C LEU A 300 4.88 9.34 -8.02
N GLY A 301 4.28 8.17 -8.23
CA GLY A 301 3.91 7.63 -9.55
C GLY A 301 5.09 7.13 -10.37
N GLN A 302 6.13 6.65 -9.70
CA GLN A 302 7.36 6.20 -10.35
C GLN A 302 7.62 4.74 -10.04
N GLU A 303 8.18 4.02 -11.01
CA GLU A 303 8.65 2.64 -10.82
C GLU A 303 9.80 2.64 -9.80
N ALA A 304 9.59 2.01 -8.65
CA ALA A 304 10.63 1.79 -7.67
C ALA A 304 11.25 0.40 -7.86
N SER A 305 12.54 0.26 -7.56
CA SER A 305 13.23 -1.02 -7.66
C SER A 305 14.29 -1.15 -6.56
N GLY A 306 14.62 -2.38 -6.20
CA GLY A 306 15.60 -2.68 -5.15
C GLY A 306 15.05 -2.64 -3.71
N LEU A 307 13.72 -2.51 -3.56
CA LEU A 307 13.03 -2.79 -2.30
C LEU A 307 12.75 -4.32 -2.18
N PRO A 308 12.56 -4.87 -0.96
CA PRO A 308 12.51 -6.31 -0.72
C PRO A 308 11.43 -7.07 -1.50
N TYR A 309 10.27 -6.47 -1.79
CA TYR A 309 9.24 -7.07 -2.63
C TYR A 309 8.32 -6.02 -3.27
N ASP A 310 7.86 -6.29 -4.50
CA ASP A 310 6.83 -5.55 -5.22
C ASP A 310 5.44 -6.19 -4.95
N GLY A 311 4.42 -5.35 -4.77
CA GLY A 311 3.11 -5.77 -4.24
C GLY A 311 2.89 -5.60 -2.74
N HIS A 312 3.69 -4.75 -2.07
CA HIS A 312 3.54 -4.42 -0.66
C HIS A 312 2.31 -3.55 -0.39
N ASP A 313 1.56 -3.87 0.68
CA ASP A 313 0.29 -3.27 1.08
C ASP A 313 0.40 -2.27 2.25
N GLY A 314 1.62 -1.85 2.59
CA GLY A 314 1.88 -0.94 3.69
C GLY A 314 3.25 -0.26 3.58
N TRP A 315 3.79 0.14 4.73
CA TRP A 315 5.11 0.74 4.85
C TRP A 315 5.95 -0.02 5.87
N ASP A 316 7.18 -0.39 5.50
CA ASP A 316 8.10 -1.09 6.39
C ASP A 316 9.17 -0.11 6.88
N TYR A 317 9.30 -0.02 8.20
CA TYR A 317 10.29 0.81 8.86
C TYR A 317 11.29 -0.06 9.61
N ALA A 318 12.59 0.06 9.34
CA ALA A 318 13.65 -0.75 9.95
C ALA A 318 13.92 -0.33 11.41
N LEU A 319 13.03 -0.76 12.31
CA LEU A 319 13.14 -0.52 13.75
C LEU A 319 13.98 -1.60 14.42
N ASP A 320 14.88 -1.18 15.31
CA ASP A 320 15.55 -2.12 16.22
C ASP A 320 14.53 -2.91 17.05
N ALA A 321 14.84 -4.17 17.35
CA ALA A 321 14.00 -5.01 18.21
C ALA A 321 13.78 -4.34 19.57
N GLY A 322 12.53 -4.30 20.02
CA GLY A 322 12.13 -3.69 21.29
C GLY A 322 11.78 -2.20 21.24
N VAL A 323 11.98 -1.51 20.11
CA VAL A 323 11.51 -0.12 19.94
C VAL A 323 9.99 -0.06 20.20
N PRO A 324 9.51 0.85 21.08
CA PRO A 324 8.08 1.07 21.29
C PRO A 324 7.31 1.33 19.99
N ILE A 325 6.23 0.57 19.78
CA ILE A 325 5.23 0.87 18.75
C ILE A 325 4.06 1.59 19.40
N LEU A 326 3.68 2.72 18.81
CA LEU A 326 2.68 3.64 19.32
C LEU A 326 1.45 3.68 18.41
N ALA A 327 0.29 3.95 18.99
CA ALA A 327 -0.93 4.20 18.23
C ALA A 327 -0.77 5.47 17.39
N ALA A 328 -0.93 5.35 16.07
CA ALA A 328 -0.86 6.48 15.14
C ALA A 328 -2.01 7.49 15.37
N ALA A 329 -3.14 7.04 15.88
CA ALA A 329 -4.27 7.90 16.23
C ALA A 329 -5.11 7.25 17.35
N ASP A 330 -6.03 8.04 17.93
CA ASP A 330 -7.06 7.51 18.83
C ASP A 330 -7.83 6.38 18.16
N GLY A 331 -8.11 5.30 18.89
CA GLY A 331 -8.78 4.15 18.31
C GLY A 331 -9.23 3.13 19.35
N THR A 332 -9.92 2.10 18.88
CA THR A 332 -10.27 0.90 19.65
C THR A 332 -9.56 -0.30 19.04
N VAL A 333 -8.94 -1.14 19.87
CA VAL A 333 -8.26 -2.36 19.42
C VAL A 333 -9.30 -3.34 18.85
N ALA A 334 -9.35 -3.44 17.52
CA ALA A 334 -10.26 -4.33 16.80
C ALA A 334 -9.76 -5.79 16.80
N TRP A 335 -8.43 -5.95 16.85
CA TRP A 335 -7.75 -7.24 16.99
C TRP A 335 -6.34 -7.07 17.57
N ALA A 336 -5.90 -8.05 18.37
CA ALA A 336 -4.54 -8.14 18.87
C ALA A 336 -4.21 -9.62 19.17
N GLY A 337 -3.13 -10.15 18.61
CA GLY A 337 -2.74 -11.54 18.85
C GLY A 337 -1.70 -12.11 17.90
N ASN A 338 -1.61 -13.43 17.89
CA ASN A 338 -0.77 -14.19 16.97
C ASN A 338 -1.51 -14.44 15.64
N SER A 339 -0.80 -14.40 14.52
CA SER A 339 -1.31 -14.80 13.20
C SER A 339 -0.36 -15.76 12.50
N ASN A 340 -0.90 -16.85 11.98
CA ASN A 340 -0.16 -17.78 11.14
C ASN A 340 -0.14 -17.30 9.69
N ASP A 341 0.86 -16.50 9.32
CA ASP A 341 0.90 -15.91 7.97
C ASP A 341 1.56 -16.83 6.92
N ARG A 342 1.64 -18.15 7.21
CA ARG A 342 2.35 -19.15 6.40
C ARG A 342 3.84 -18.82 6.18
N CYS A 343 4.44 -18.20 7.19
CA CYS A 343 5.85 -17.80 7.21
C CYS A 343 6.66 -18.64 8.21
N ALA A 344 7.97 -18.44 8.23
CA ALA A 344 8.90 -19.25 9.03
C ALA A 344 8.62 -19.15 10.54
N THR A 345 8.03 -18.03 10.99
CA THR A 345 7.59 -17.82 12.36
C THR A 345 6.13 -17.32 12.37
N ILE A 346 5.50 -17.36 13.55
CA ILE A 346 4.14 -16.87 13.76
C ILE A 346 4.21 -15.37 14.00
N ALA A 347 3.43 -14.59 13.25
CA ALA A 347 3.39 -13.14 13.37
C ALA A 347 2.66 -12.71 14.64
N ARG A 348 2.97 -11.51 15.13
CA ARG A 348 2.21 -10.81 16.15
C ARG A 348 1.83 -9.44 15.62
N GLY A 349 0.62 -9.01 15.91
CA GLY A 349 0.17 -7.69 15.48
C GLY A 349 -0.99 -7.13 16.26
N VAL A 350 -1.31 -5.88 15.94
CA VAL A 350 -2.42 -5.11 16.48
C VAL A 350 -3.13 -4.42 15.32
N ILE A 351 -4.46 -4.38 15.37
CA ILE A 351 -5.29 -3.61 14.45
C ILE A 351 -6.16 -2.66 15.26
N LEU A 352 -6.06 -1.37 14.96
CA LEU A 352 -6.90 -0.33 15.56
C LEU A 352 -7.99 0.10 14.58
N ASP A 353 -9.22 0.19 15.06
CA ASP A 353 -10.32 0.88 14.38
C ASP A 353 -10.44 2.32 14.94
N HIS A 354 -10.36 3.30 14.06
CA HIS A 354 -10.41 4.72 14.40
C HIS A 354 -11.84 5.29 14.42
N GLY A 355 -12.86 4.49 14.04
CA GLY A 355 -14.27 4.89 14.06
C GLY A 355 -14.69 5.84 12.94
N ASN A 356 -13.77 6.19 12.03
CA ASN A 356 -14.00 7.01 10.84
C ASN A 356 -13.89 6.18 9.53
N GLY A 357 -13.95 4.85 9.64
CA GLY A 357 -13.78 3.92 8.53
C GLY A 357 -12.33 3.53 8.25
N TYR A 358 -11.35 4.16 8.91
CA TYR A 358 -9.95 3.77 8.81
C TYR A 358 -9.56 2.77 9.88
N GLN A 359 -8.71 1.82 9.49
CA GLN A 359 -8.00 0.94 10.38
C GLN A 359 -6.49 1.07 10.15
N THR A 360 -5.71 1.01 11.23
CA THR A 360 -4.24 0.91 11.15
C THR A 360 -3.79 -0.45 11.64
N LEU A 361 -2.86 -1.06 10.90
CA LEU A 361 -2.31 -2.38 11.15
C LEU A 361 -0.84 -2.22 11.57
N TYR A 362 -0.45 -2.87 12.66
CA TYR A 362 0.89 -2.85 13.21
C TYR A 362 1.38 -4.30 13.29
N TRP A 363 2.32 -4.68 12.41
CA TRP A 363 2.72 -6.07 12.24
C TRP A 363 4.19 -6.33 12.54
N HIS A 364 4.54 -7.61 12.59
CA HIS A 364 5.87 -8.15 12.93
C HIS A 364 6.34 -7.84 14.37
N LEU A 365 5.42 -7.56 15.29
CA LEU A 365 5.73 -7.17 16.66
C LEU A 365 6.45 -8.28 17.44
N ASP A 366 7.31 -7.92 18.40
CA ASP A 366 7.85 -8.87 19.37
C ASP A 366 6.89 -9.06 20.55
N THR A 367 6.29 -7.97 21.01
CA THR A 367 5.36 -7.96 22.15
C THR A 367 4.11 -7.17 21.82
N ILE A 368 2.99 -7.59 22.43
CA ILE A 368 1.69 -6.91 22.39
C ILE A 368 1.34 -6.53 23.82
N GLU A 369 0.99 -5.27 24.04
CA GLU A 369 0.73 -4.69 25.37
C GLU A 369 -0.70 -4.18 25.54
N VAL A 370 -1.55 -4.38 24.53
CA VAL A 370 -2.96 -3.99 24.52
C VAL A 370 -3.87 -5.20 24.30
N ALA A 371 -5.14 -5.07 24.68
CA ALA A 371 -6.15 -6.11 24.50
C ALA A 371 -7.28 -5.68 23.57
N VAL A 372 -7.92 -6.65 22.92
CA VAL A 372 -9.14 -6.43 22.12
C VAL A 372 -10.19 -5.65 22.92
N GLY A 373 -10.74 -4.59 22.32
CA GLY A 373 -11.72 -3.69 22.93
C GLY A 373 -11.15 -2.53 23.72
N GLU A 374 -9.85 -2.53 23.98
CA GLU A 374 -9.17 -1.43 24.65
C GLU A 374 -9.22 -0.16 23.79
N ARG A 375 -9.50 0.98 24.44
CA ARG A 375 -9.43 2.30 23.78
C ARG A 375 -8.08 2.91 24.06
N VAL A 376 -7.35 3.23 23.01
CA VAL A 376 -6.02 3.82 23.06
C VAL A 376 -6.04 5.24 22.50
N ARG A 377 -5.15 6.09 22.99
CA ARG A 377 -4.93 7.43 22.44
C ARG A 377 -3.75 7.45 21.48
N GLN A 378 -3.71 8.43 20.58
CA GLN A 378 -2.52 8.72 19.78
C GLN A 378 -1.27 8.80 20.68
N GLY A 379 -0.20 8.12 20.27
CA GLY A 379 1.06 8.04 21.01
C GLY A 379 1.08 7.03 22.17
N GLU A 380 -0.04 6.35 22.46
CA GLU A 380 -0.09 5.30 23.47
C GLU A 380 0.60 4.02 22.97
N ARG A 381 1.32 3.33 23.85
CA ARG A 381 2.12 2.15 23.49
C ARG A 381 1.22 0.94 23.23
N LEU A 382 1.40 0.32 22.07
CA LEU A 382 0.70 -0.90 21.66
C LEU A 382 1.52 -2.17 21.91
N GLY A 383 2.84 -2.04 21.93
CA GLY A 383 3.79 -3.14 21.98
C GLY A 383 5.19 -2.71 21.61
N ALA A 384 5.97 -3.64 21.06
CA ALA A 384 7.34 -3.36 20.61
C ALA A 384 7.68 -4.04 19.28
N ALA A 385 8.52 -3.36 18.48
CA ALA A 385 9.00 -3.86 17.20
C ALA A 385 9.74 -5.20 17.36
N GLY A 386 9.58 -6.08 16.37
CA GLY A 386 10.17 -7.41 16.35
C GLY A 386 10.39 -7.91 14.93
N ALA A 387 10.62 -9.21 14.80
CA ALA A 387 10.83 -9.90 13.53
C ALA A 387 9.95 -11.15 13.43
N THR A 388 8.70 -11.07 13.90
CA THR A 388 7.75 -12.19 13.86
C THR A 388 7.05 -12.26 12.51
N GLY A 389 6.62 -13.45 12.07
CA GLY A 389 5.93 -13.62 10.78
C GLY A 389 6.87 -13.61 9.59
N CYS A 390 6.45 -12.92 8.52
CA CYS A 390 7.17 -12.78 7.25
C CYS A 390 8.22 -11.67 7.31
N ALA A 391 9.18 -11.80 8.23
CA ALA A 391 10.20 -10.77 8.50
C ALA A 391 11.61 -11.36 8.48
N ASP A 392 12.51 -10.76 7.69
CA ASP A 392 13.93 -11.14 7.64
C ASP A 392 14.77 -10.49 8.77
N GLY A 393 14.24 -9.45 9.39
CA GLY A 393 14.84 -8.73 10.50
C GLY A 393 13.84 -7.82 11.21
N PRO A 394 14.23 -7.22 12.35
CA PRO A 394 13.35 -6.33 13.10
C PRO A 394 12.86 -5.14 12.27
N HIS A 395 11.55 -4.97 12.17
CA HIS A 395 10.92 -3.84 11.52
C HIS A 395 9.45 -3.68 11.99
N LEU A 396 8.84 -2.54 11.69
CA LEU A 396 7.40 -2.34 11.76
C LEU A 396 6.86 -2.37 10.33
N HIS A 397 5.95 -3.30 10.05
CA HIS A 397 5.02 -3.14 8.93
C HIS A 397 3.80 -2.35 9.40
N PHE A 398 3.53 -1.23 8.74
CA PHE A 398 2.43 -0.32 9.02
C PHE A 398 1.48 -0.26 7.82
N GLY A 399 0.32 -0.89 7.95
CA GLY A 399 -0.74 -0.87 6.94
C GLY A 399 -1.87 0.09 7.33
N VAL A 400 -2.57 0.62 6.32
CA VAL A 400 -3.78 1.42 6.54
C VAL A 400 -4.87 0.93 5.61
N HIS A 401 -6.04 0.63 6.16
CA HIS A 401 -7.24 0.30 5.39
C HIS A 401 -8.28 1.40 5.53
N PHE A 402 -9.00 1.71 4.46
CA PHE A 402 -10.25 2.47 4.49
C PHE A 402 -11.40 1.57 4.03
N LEU A 403 -12.33 1.28 4.95
CA LEU A 403 -13.44 0.35 4.70
C LEU A 403 -12.97 -1.01 4.15
N GLY A 404 -11.86 -1.50 4.71
CA GLY A 404 -11.25 -2.79 4.34
C GLY A 404 -10.45 -2.78 3.05
N ARG A 405 -10.30 -1.63 2.39
CA ARG A 405 -9.43 -1.51 1.21
C ARG A 405 -8.14 -0.86 1.62
N GLU A 406 -7.02 -1.43 1.20
CA GLU A 406 -5.67 -0.93 1.42
C GLU A 406 -5.56 0.51 0.89
N THR A 407 -4.89 1.39 1.61
CA THR A 407 -4.73 2.79 1.20
C THR A 407 -3.40 3.33 1.68
N ASP A 408 -2.68 4.07 0.82
CA ASP A 408 -1.40 4.65 1.22
C ASP A 408 -1.61 5.89 2.10
N PRO A 409 -1.11 5.92 3.35
CA PRO A 409 -1.13 7.11 4.20
C PRO A 409 -0.21 8.25 3.72
N GLU A 410 0.75 7.98 2.83
CA GLU A 410 1.56 9.00 2.14
C GLU A 410 0.82 9.61 0.93
N GLY A 411 -0.35 9.10 0.58
CA GLY A 411 -1.24 9.65 -0.45
C GLY A 411 -0.84 9.29 -1.88
N TRP A 412 -1.25 10.12 -2.84
CA TRP A 412 -0.83 10.01 -4.23
C TRP A 412 -0.40 11.38 -4.75
N CYS A 413 0.86 11.46 -5.14
CA CYS A 413 1.53 12.63 -5.69
C CYS A 413 1.97 12.43 -7.15
N GLY A 414 1.76 11.23 -7.69
CA GLY A 414 2.09 10.91 -9.07
C GLY A 414 1.23 11.66 -10.10
N PRO A 415 1.68 11.70 -11.36
CA PRO A 415 0.92 12.33 -12.42
C PRO A 415 -0.36 11.54 -12.71
N GLY A 416 -1.49 12.26 -12.83
CA GLY A 416 -2.78 11.66 -13.19
C GLY A 416 -3.52 11.04 -12.01
N GLU A 417 -4.40 10.08 -12.31
CA GLU A 417 -5.20 9.38 -11.30
C GLU A 417 -4.37 8.27 -10.63
N ASP A 418 -4.56 8.08 -9.32
CA ASP A 418 -3.96 6.99 -8.54
C ASP A 418 -4.32 5.63 -9.17
N PRO A 419 -3.34 4.84 -9.68
CA PRO A 419 -3.61 3.56 -10.33
C PRO A 419 -4.36 2.59 -9.41
N TRP A 420 -4.06 2.63 -8.11
CA TRP A 420 -4.75 1.80 -7.13
C TRP A 420 -6.22 2.19 -7.01
N ALA A 421 -6.52 3.48 -7.00
CA ALA A 421 -7.90 3.97 -6.97
C ALA A 421 -8.73 3.57 -8.20
N LEU A 422 -8.08 3.28 -9.34
CA LEU A 422 -8.73 2.81 -10.56
C LEU A 422 -8.99 1.29 -10.55
N HIS A 423 -8.30 0.55 -9.68
CA HIS A 423 -8.47 -0.88 -9.56
C HIS A 423 -9.84 -1.21 -8.91
N PRO A 424 -10.59 -2.24 -9.36
CA PRO A 424 -11.91 -2.57 -8.79
C PRO A 424 -11.92 -2.84 -7.28
N ALA A 425 -10.80 -3.31 -6.75
CA ALA A 425 -10.60 -3.55 -5.32
C ALA A 425 -9.99 -2.37 -4.57
N GLY A 426 -9.42 -1.39 -5.27
CA GLY A 426 -8.70 -0.30 -4.63
C GLY A 426 -9.59 0.81 -4.10
N THR A 427 -8.94 1.76 -3.43
CA THR A 427 -9.52 2.99 -2.91
C THR A 427 -8.50 4.12 -3.07
N GLY A 428 -8.98 5.36 -3.11
CA GLY A 428 -8.10 6.52 -3.27
C GLY A 428 -7.17 6.72 -2.08
N SER A 429 -5.87 6.84 -2.36
CA SER A 429 -4.84 7.14 -1.37
C SER A 429 -4.86 8.62 -0.97
N ARG A 430 -4.60 8.91 0.31
CA ARG A 430 -4.65 10.27 0.86
C ARG A 430 -3.51 10.51 1.83
N TRP A 431 -3.05 11.76 1.89
CA TRP A 431 -2.14 12.17 2.95
C TRP A 431 -2.85 12.11 4.30
N LEU A 432 -2.42 11.22 5.19
CA LEU A 432 -3.06 11.00 6.50
C LEU A 432 -2.23 11.46 7.69
N TRP A 433 -0.97 11.86 7.50
CA TRP A 433 -0.07 12.31 8.57
C TRP A 433 -0.30 13.76 8.97
N ALA A 434 -0.74 13.98 10.21
CA ALA A 434 -0.99 15.30 10.79
C ALA A 434 0.26 15.95 11.38
N ASP A 435 1.30 15.17 11.65
CA ASP A 435 2.54 15.58 12.30
C ASP A 435 3.67 15.90 11.32
N ARG A 436 3.44 15.73 10.01
CA ARG A 436 4.40 16.07 8.94
C ARG A 436 3.70 16.62 7.70
N LEU A 437 4.46 17.37 6.91
CA LEU A 437 3.99 17.96 5.66
C LEU A 437 3.88 16.92 4.55
N SER A 438 2.80 16.99 3.76
CA SER A 438 2.67 16.18 2.55
C SER A 438 3.75 16.55 1.53
N PRO A 439 4.31 15.57 0.80
CA PRO A 439 5.20 15.81 -0.33
C PRO A 439 4.58 16.73 -1.39
N CYS A 440 3.27 16.65 -1.64
CA CYS A 440 2.62 17.38 -2.75
C CYS A 440 1.38 18.19 -2.36
N GLN A 441 0.95 18.18 -1.09
CA GLN A 441 -0.21 18.95 -0.61
C GLN A 441 0.15 19.84 0.59
N TRP A 442 0.42 21.12 0.33
CA TRP A 442 0.90 22.05 1.36
C TRP A 442 -0.17 23.06 1.79
N PRO A 443 -0.01 23.72 2.94
CA PRO A 443 -0.82 24.88 3.29
C PRO A 443 -0.80 25.93 2.17
N GLY A 444 -1.92 26.62 1.92
CA GLY A 444 -2.05 27.53 0.78
C GLY A 444 -1.16 28.79 0.86
N GLU A 445 -0.68 29.10 2.05
CA GLU A 445 0.28 30.16 2.36
C GLU A 445 1.74 29.73 2.22
N ALA A 446 2.02 28.43 2.02
CA ALA A 446 3.37 27.93 1.83
C ALA A 446 3.97 28.44 0.51
N ILE A 447 5.22 28.85 0.57
CA ILE A 447 6.00 29.30 -0.59
C ILE A 447 7.00 28.19 -0.89
N VAL A 448 6.78 27.48 -1.99
CA VAL A 448 7.64 26.38 -2.43
C VAL A 448 8.49 26.86 -3.60
N VAL A 449 9.76 26.49 -3.57
CA VAL A 449 10.69 26.63 -4.68
C VAL A 449 11.16 25.22 -5.01
N ASP A 450 10.63 24.69 -6.09
CA ASP A 450 11.01 23.39 -6.68
C ASP A 450 12.26 23.53 -7.55
N ASP A 451 12.93 22.44 -7.89
CA ASP A 451 14.13 22.47 -8.72
C ASP A 451 13.84 22.86 -10.20
N GLY A 452 12.58 22.73 -10.62
CA GLY A 452 12.07 23.27 -11.89
C GLY A 452 11.71 24.75 -11.86
N ASP A 453 11.68 25.39 -10.69
CA ASP A 453 11.22 26.77 -10.52
C ASP A 453 12.32 27.82 -10.77
N ARG A 454 11.90 29.03 -11.15
CA ARG A 454 12.81 30.18 -11.34
C ARG A 454 13.62 30.54 -10.09
N GLY A 455 13.08 30.23 -8.91
CA GLY A 455 13.74 30.47 -7.62
C GLY A 455 14.91 29.52 -7.35
N PHE A 456 15.00 28.40 -8.06
CA PHE A 456 16.10 27.45 -7.95
C PHE A 456 17.21 27.77 -8.95
N GLN A 457 18.44 27.76 -8.47
CA GLN A 457 19.64 27.95 -9.29
C GLN A 457 20.71 26.98 -8.80
N HIS A 458 21.45 26.35 -9.70
CA HIS A 458 22.57 25.48 -9.35
C HIS A 458 23.81 25.82 -10.19
N SER A 459 25.00 25.51 -9.67
CA SER A 459 26.26 25.79 -10.36
C SER A 459 26.42 24.95 -11.63
N GLU A 460 27.26 25.39 -12.56
CA GLU A 460 27.72 24.53 -13.65
C GLU A 460 28.54 23.37 -13.06
N GLY A 461 28.30 22.13 -13.51
CA GLY A 461 28.94 20.96 -12.92
C GLY A 461 28.42 19.64 -13.49
N THR A 462 28.88 18.52 -12.91
CA THR A 462 28.37 17.19 -13.28
C THR A 462 27.23 16.82 -12.33
N TRP A 463 26.03 17.28 -12.68
CA TRP A 463 24.80 16.95 -11.98
C TRP A 463 24.21 15.67 -12.55
N ASN A 464 23.64 14.83 -11.68
CA ASN A 464 22.84 13.70 -12.11
C ASN A 464 21.37 14.06 -11.93
N ASP A 465 20.58 13.83 -12.96
CA ASP A 465 19.13 13.90 -12.88
C ASP A 465 18.62 12.68 -12.10
N GLY A 466 17.77 12.94 -11.12
CA GLY A 466 17.02 11.95 -10.37
C GLY A 466 15.55 12.01 -10.80
N MET A 467 14.98 10.83 -11.00
CA MET A 467 13.51 10.69 -10.98
C MET A 467 13.10 10.74 -9.51
N GLY A 468 12.19 11.62 -9.13
CA GLY A 468 11.72 11.67 -7.74
C GLY A 468 11.39 13.09 -7.35
N GLY A 469 11.14 13.33 -6.07
CA GLY A 469 11.01 14.68 -5.57
C GLY A 469 9.66 15.34 -5.81
N VAL A 470 9.57 16.54 -5.27
CA VAL A 470 8.48 17.48 -5.57
C VAL A 470 8.53 17.78 -7.08
N GLY A 471 7.36 17.97 -7.70
CA GLY A 471 7.30 18.22 -9.15
C GLY A 471 7.68 17.03 -10.05
N GLY A 472 8.21 15.94 -9.48
CA GLY A 472 8.61 14.71 -10.19
C GLY A 472 10.03 14.73 -10.75
N HIS A 473 10.87 15.70 -10.36
CA HIS A 473 12.28 15.76 -10.69
C HIS A 473 13.13 16.14 -9.46
N ALA A 474 14.39 15.70 -9.44
CA ALA A 474 15.38 16.13 -8.46
C ALA A 474 16.78 16.06 -9.05
N TYR A 475 17.75 16.71 -8.43
CA TYR A 475 19.17 16.56 -8.73
C TYR A 475 19.92 15.82 -7.62
N TRP A 476 20.99 15.12 -7.97
CA TRP A 476 21.94 14.61 -7.00
C TRP A 476 23.39 14.60 -7.49
N VAL A 477 24.32 14.68 -6.54
CA VAL A 477 25.76 14.66 -6.81
C VAL A 477 26.48 13.82 -5.75
N PRO A 478 27.34 12.85 -6.15
CA PRO A 478 28.19 12.16 -5.18
C PRO A 478 29.26 13.12 -4.67
N THR A 479 29.40 13.19 -3.35
CA THR A 479 30.40 14.04 -2.71
C THR A 479 31.80 13.63 -3.13
N SER A 480 32.54 14.55 -3.74
CA SER A 480 33.96 14.39 -4.06
C SER A 480 34.85 15.04 -2.99
N TYR A 481 36.17 14.80 -3.02
CA TYR A 481 37.10 15.32 -2.01
C TYR A 481 36.93 16.84 -1.77
N GLY A 482 36.49 17.23 -0.57
CA GLY A 482 36.56 18.62 -0.12
C GLY A 482 35.78 18.87 1.16
N GLU A 483 36.44 19.12 2.29
CA GLU A 483 35.81 19.88 3.36
C GLU A 483 35.88 21.36 2.96
N GLY A 484 34.73 21.97 2.66
CA GLY A 484 34.63 23.37 2.27
C GLY A 484 33.81 24.18 3.26
N SER A 485 34.29 25.37 3.63
CA SER A 485 33.39 26.45 4.05
C SER A 485 32.55 26.87 2.84
N PRO A 486 31.31 27.36 3.03
CA PRO A 486 30.51 27.87 1.91
C PRO A 486 31.29 28.99 1.20
N PRO A 487 31.06 29.20 -0.11
CA PRO A 487 31.71 30.27 -0.85
C PRO A 487 31.38 31.64 -0.23
N ALA A 488 32.21 32.64 -0.51
CA ALA A 488 32.05 33.99 0.05
C ALA A 488 30.74 34.69 -0.39
N ASP A 489 30.17 34.26 -1.51
CA ASP A 489 28.84 34.68 -1.99
C ASP A 489 28.07 33.46 -2.54
N PRO A 490 27.33 32.73 -1.68
CA PRO A 490 26.54 31.56 -2.09
C PRO A 490 25.45 31.89 -3.11
N ALA A 491 24.98 33.14 -3.16
CA ALA A 491 23.96 33.57 -4.11
C ALA A 491 24.49 33.69 -5.55
N SER A 492 25.81 33.84 -5.72
CA SER A 492 26.47 33.90 -7.04
C SER A 492 26.74 32.53 -7.65
N LEU A 493 26.76 31.47 -6.83
CA LEU A 493 27.19 30.11 -7.21
C LEU A 493 28.58 30.03 -7.85
N GLU A 494 29.39 31.10 -7.79
CA GLU A 494 30.76 31.13 -8.32
C GLU A 494 31.73 30.43 -7.33
N GLY A 495 32.30 29.30 -7.76
CA GLY A 495 33.28 28.54 -6.95
C GLY A 495 33.46 27.09 -7.43
N ASN A 496 34.53 26.44 -6.97
CA ASN A 496 34.87 25.05 -7.35
C ASN A 496 34.01 24.00 -6.59
N GLY A 497 32.70 23.91 -6.88
CA GLY A 497 31.83 22.84 -6.36
C GLY A 497 30.41 22.82 -6.93
N GLU A 498 29.79 21.64 -6.94
CA GLU A 498 28.37 21.44 -7.23
C GLU A 498 27.51 21.90 -6.05
N ALA A 499 26.83 23.02 -6.23
CA ALA A 499 26.00 23.64 -5.19
C ALA A 499 24.73 24.23 -5.78
N ALA A 500 23.69 24.35 -4.97
CA ALA A 500 22.43 24.95 -5.35
C ALA A 500 21.94 25.98 -4.32
N VAL A 501 21.14 26.91 -4.82
CA VAL A 501 20.49 27.95 -4.04
C VAL A 501 19.00 28.03 -4.39
N TRP A 502 18.17 28.08 -3.36
CA TRP A 502 16.74 28.34 -3.47
C TRP A 502 16.45 29.76 -2.99
N LYS A 503 15.82 30.58 -3.84
CA LYS A 503 15.51 32.00 -3.60
C LYS A 503 13.99 32.21 -3.68
N PRO A 504 13.26 32.22 -2.55
CA PRO A 504 11.82 32.43 -2.55
C PRO A 504 11.44 33.90 -2.76
N GLU A 505 10.30 34.14 -3.39
CA GLU A 505 9.65 35.46 -3.44
C GLU A 505 8.70 35.62 -2.23
N LEU A 506 9.25 36.01 -1.07
CA LEU A 506 8.46 36.18 0.14
C LEU A 506 7.56 37.44 0.06
N PRO A 507 6.23 37.32 0.29
CA PRO A 507 5.30 38.44 0.12
C PRO A 507 5.42 39.50 1.23
N VAL A 508 5.83 39.09 2.44
CA VAL A 508 5.96 39.97 3.61
C VAL A 508 7.19 39.60 4.44
N ALA A 509 7.76 40.58 5.13
CA ALA A 509 8.72 40.31 6.18
C ALA A 509 8.02 39.63 7.36
N GLY A 510 8.69 38.66 7.99
CA GLY A 510 8.08 37.89 9.06
C GLY A 510 8.88 36.65 9.42
N ARG A 511 8.29 35.84 10.29
CA ARG A 511 8.86 34.57 10.75
C ARG A 511 8.32 33.45 9.87
N TYR A 512 9.22 32.59 9.41
CA TYR A 512 8.87 31.45 8.55
C TYR A 512 9.55 30.20 9.08
N GLN A 513 8.80 29.11 9.13
CA GLN A 513 9.35 27.77 9.27
C GLN A 513 9.86 27.30 7.89
N VAL A 514 11.12 26.88 7.83
CA VAL A 514 11.78 26.45 6.60
C VAL A 514 11.92 24.95 6.57
N TYR A 515 11.62 24.35 5.42
CA TYR A 515 11.78 22.93 5.15
C TYR A 515 12.55 22.70 3.85
N VAL A 516 13.14 21.51 3.76
CA VAL A 516 13.71 20.96 2.52
C VAL A 516 13.12 19.60 2.26
N PHE A 517 12.82 19.29 1.00
CA PHE A 517 12.43 17.95 0.62
C PHE A 517 13.68 17.12 0.36
N VAL A 518 13.73 15.93 0.95
CA VAL A 518 14.78 14.95 0.67
C VAL A 518 14.17 13.89 -0.24
N PRO A 519 14.42 13.94 -1.56
CA PRO A 519 13.93 12.94 -2.49
C PRO A 519 14.65 11.61 -2.30
N TYR A 520 14.08 10.53 -2.83
CA TYR A 520 14.77 9.26 -2.93
C TYR A 520 14.50 8.56 -4.26
N TRP A 521 15.60 8.06 -4.82
CA TRP A 521 15.60 7.18 -5.97
C TRP A 521 16.77 6.22 -5.85
N ASN A 522 16.55 4.94 -6.17
CA ASN A 522 17.62 3.96 -6.17
C ASN A 522 18.61 4.26 -7.32
N ASN A 523 19.70 4.95 -6.98
CA ASN A 523 20.79 5.32 -7.89
C ASN A 523 22.08 4.52 -7.62
N ALA A 524 22.00 3.46 -6.79
CA ALA A 524 23.12 2.66 -6.31
C ALA A 524 24.24 3.42 -5.56
N THR A 525 23.96 4.64 -5.09
CA THR A 525 24.87 5.47 -4.28
C THR A 525 24.21 5.71 -2.91
N PRO A 526 24.92 5.49 -1.79
CA PRO A 526 24.36 5.78 -0.47
C PRO A 526 24.20 7.29 -0.27
N ASP A 527 23.16 7.71 0.45
CA ASP A 527 22.84 9.13 0.65
C ASP A 527 23.54 9.74 1.88
N SER A 528 23.88 11.02 1.81
CA SER A 528 24.67 11.69 2.85
C SER A 528 23.95 11.76 4.19
N HIS A 529 24.67 11.48 5.27
CA HIS A 529 24.19 11.65 6.66
C HIS A 529 24.51 13.04 7.23
N SER A 530 25.23 13.89 6.48
CA SER A 530 25.72 15.18 6.98
C SER A 530 25.61 16.33 5.97
N ALA A 531 24.67 16.24 5.03
CA ALA A 531 24.35 17.31 4.09
C ALA A 531 24.07 18.62 4.84
N ARG A 532 24.86 19.67 4.58
CA ARG A 532 24.79 20.92 5.33
C ARG A 532 24.11 22.00 4.51
N TYR A 533 22.97 22.45 5.01
CA TYR A 533 22.17 23.53 4.48
C TYR A 533 22.54 24.84 5.18
N TRP A 534 22.70 25.93 4.45
CA TRP A 534 22.84 27.27 5.02
C TRP A 534 21.60 28.09 4.73
N VAL A 535 20.90 28.48 5.81
CA VAL A 535 19.73 29.34 5.74
C VAL A 535 20.18 30.77 5.93
N HIS A 536 20.05 31.61 4.91
CA HIS A 536 20.30 33.05 5.02
C HIS A 536 19.03 33.80 5.34
N HIS A 537 19.04 34.47 6.49
CA HIS A 537 17.89 35.13 7.09
C HIS A 537 18.28 36.52 7.62
N ALA A 538 17.32 37.28 8.16
CA ALA A 538 17.50 38.70 8.50
C ALA A 538 18.58 39.00 9.56
N HIS A 539 19.09 37.97 10.25
CA HIS A 539 20.12 38.09 11.29
C HIS A 539 21.46 37.45 10.88
N GLY A 540 21.60 37.00 9.63
CA GLY A 540 22.79 36.34 9.10
C GLY A 540 22.48 34.94 8.57
N GLU A 541 23.49 34.08 8.59
CA GLU A 541 23.40 32.72 8.07
C GLU A 541 23.46 31.69 9.21
N THR A 542 22.59 30.69 9.16
CA THR A 542 22.58 29.56 10.09
C THR A 542 22.78 28.24 9.34
N PRO A 543 23.85 27.46 9.64
CA PRO A 543 24.00 26.11 9.09
C PRO A 543 23.13 25.10 9.82
N VAL A 544 22.52 24.18 9.07
CA VAL A 544 21.72 23.07 9.57
C VAL A 544 22.20 21.80 8.87
N ILE A 545 22.47 20.74 9.63
CA ILE A 545 22.89 19.44 9.10
C ILE A 545 21.67 18.54 9.01
N VAL A 546 21.47 17.92 7.84
CA VAL A 546 20.37 16.99 7.56
C VAL A 546 20.98 15.64 7.18
N ASP A 547 20.45 14.59 7.78
CA ASP A 547 20.71 13.21 7.39
C ASP A 547 19.74 12.82 6.27
N GLN A 548 20.18 12.92 5.01
CA GLN A 548 19.33 12.64 3.86
C GLN A 548 18.99 11.15 3.74
N ALA A 549 19.90 10.26 4.16
CA ALA A 549 19.64 8.81 4.16
C ALA A 549 18.47 8.40 5.09
N LEU A 550 18.23 9.17 6.16
CA LEU A 550 17.15 8.90 7.11
C LEU A 550 15.83 9.60 6.77
N HIS A 551 15.82 10.54 5.82
CA HIS A 551 14.68 11.40 5.53
C HIS A 551 14.11 11.22 4.11
N VAL A 552 14.35 10.08 3.49
CA VAL A 552 13.89 9.73 2.14
C VAL A 552 12.40 10.02 1.91
N ASN A 553 12.12 10.75 0.83
CA ASN A 553 10.80 11.22 0.41
C ASN A 553 10.01 12.03 1.46
N ARG A 554 10.71 12.84 2.28
CA ARG A 554 10.07 13.66 3.34
C ARG A 554 10.53 15.12 3.32
N TRP A 555 9.66 15.99 3.83
CA TRP A 555 10.04 17.34 4.24
C TRP A 555 10.76 17.32 5.59
N VAL A 556 11.96 17.91 5.64
CA VAL A 556 12.77 18.07 6.85
C VAL A 556 12.78 19.52 7.27
N ALA A 557 12.37 19.79 8.51
CA ALA A 557 12.40 21.12 9.10
C ALA A 557 13.86 21.57 9.33
N LEU A 558 14.26 22.68 8.73
CA LEU A 558 15.56 23.31 9.01
C LEU A 558 15.50 24.23 10.24
N GLY A 559 14.31 24.72 10.56
CA GLY A 559 14.08 25.61 11.70
C GLY A 559 13.24 26.82 11.33
N THR A 560 13.02 27.69 12.32
CA THR A 560 12.24 28.91 12.14
C THR A 560 13.14 30.13 12.14
N PHE A 561 12.99 31.00 11.14
CA PHE A 561 13.85 32.17 10.96
C PHE A 561 13.04 33.42 10.57
N ASP A 562 13.58 34.60 10.90
CA ASP A 562 13.01 35.88 10.46
C ASP A 562 13.57 36.27 9.08
N PHE A 563 12.70 36.59 8.13
CA PHE A 563 13.10 36.96 6.78
C PHE A 563 12.64 38.38 6.39
N ARG A 564 13.38 38.97 5.46
CA ARG A 564 12.99 40.18 4.73
C ARG A 564 12.75 39.82 3.26
N PRO A 565 11.72 40.39 2.60
CA PRO A 565 11.49 40.18 1.17
C PRO A 565 12.74 40.54 0.34
N GLY A 566 13.12 39.63 -0.57
CA GLY A 566 14.27 39.81 -1.47
C GLY A 566 15.65 39.50 -0.88
N ASP A 567 15.73 39.10 0.39
CA ASP A 567 16.97 38.78 1.09
C ASP A 567 16.93 37.36 1.71
N ALA A 568 16.02 36.50 1.26
CA ALA A 568 15.90 35.12 1.73
C ALA A 568 16.55 34.18 0.71
N TRP A 569 17.41 33.28 1.17
CA TRP A 569 17.86 32.14 0.36
C TRP A 569 18.33 30.98 1.23
N LEU A 570 18.30 29.79 0.62
CA LEU A 570 18.83 28.55 1.17
C LEU A 570 19.95 28.07 0.25
N TYR A 571 21.05 27.60 0.81
CA TYR A 571 22.19 27.08 0.05
C TYR A 571 22.57 25.67 0.50
N LEU A 572 22.86 24.78 -0.46
CA LEU A 572 23.41 23.45 -0.22
C LEU A 572 24.61 23.22 -1.14
N ASP A 573 25.65 22.58 -0.63
CA ASP A 573 26.87 22.24 -1.37
C ASP A 573 27.18 20.76 -1.21
N ALA A 574 27.36 20.05 -2.33
CA ALA A 574 27.61 18.62 -2.34
C ALA A 574 28.89 18.24 -1.59
N ARG A 575 29.86 19.14 -1.45
CA ARG A 575 31.11 18.92 -0.71
C ARG A 575 30.91 18.79 0.80
N THR A 576 29.72 19.10 1.30
CA THR A 576 29.44 19.03 2.73
C THR A 576 29.09 17.65 3.22
N GLY A 577 28.73 16.74 2.32
CA GLY A 577 28.42 15.37 2.64
C GLY A 577 29.66 14.50 2.86
N GLU A 578 29.43 13.23 3.19
CA GLU A 578 30.47 12.22 3.27
C GLU A 578 31.01 11.86 1.89
N VAL A 579 32.32 11.79 1.75
CA VAL A 579 32.96 11.42 0.47
C VAL A 579 32.42 10.09 -0.05
N GLY A 580 31.93 10.11 -1.29
CA GLY A 580 31.32 8.95 -1.97
C GLY A 580 29.82 8.78 -1.72
N PHE A 581 29.19 9.62 -0.89
CA PHE A 581 27.76 9.62 -0.65
C PHE A 581 27.06 10.69 -1.49
N GLY A 582 25.85 10.39 -1.95
CA GLY A 582 25.00 11.29 -2.71
C GLY A 582 24.43 12.42 -1.84
N VAL A 583 24.53 13.65 -2.33
CA VAL A 583 23.77 14.79 -1.80
C VAL A 583 22.65 15.11 -2.79
N TRP A 584 21.43 15.13 -2.28
CA TRP A 584 20.20 15.41 -3.04
C TRP A 584 19.78 16.87 -2.95
N PHE A 585 19.20 17.37 -4.04
CA PHE A 585 18.73 18.73 -4.22
C PHE A 585 17.39 18.66 -4.94
N ASP A 586 16.35 19.23 -4.34
CA ASP A 586 15.00 19.22 -4.91
C ASP A 586 14.28 20.52 -4.54
N ALA A 587 13.41 20.47 -3.52
CA ALA A 587 12.56 21.60 -3.18
C ALA A 587 12.83 22.15 -1.78
N ALA A 588 12.56 23.44 -1.62
CA ALA A 588 12.56 24.13 -0.35
C ALA A 588 11.22 24.84 -0.12
N LEU A 589 10.74 24.84 1.12
CA LEU A 589 9.44 25.38 1.50
C LEU A 589 9.59 26.37 2.65
N TRP A 590 8.96 27.55 2.50
CA TRP A 590 8.82 28.56 3.54
C TRP A 590 7.35 28.68 3.93
N LEU A 591 7.05 28.33 5.18
CA LEU A 591 5.71 28.41 5.75
C LEU A 591 5.63 29.59 6.72
N PRO A 592 4.78 30.61 6.48
CA PRO A 592 4.58 31.71 7.44
C PRO A 592 4.07 31.18 8.79
N GLU A 593 4.56 31.75 9.90
CA GLU A 593 4.02 31.52 11.25
C GLU A 593 2.93 32.50 11.68
#